data_AF-A0A846MB82-F1
#
_entry.id   AF-A0A846MB82-F1
#
_cell.length_a   1.000
_cell.length_b   1.000
_cell.length_c   1.000
_cell.angle_alpha   90.00
_cell.angle_beta   90.00
_cell.angle_gamma   90.00
#
_symmetry.space_group_name_H-M   'P 1'
#
loop_
_entity.id
_entity.type
_entity.pdbx_description
1 polymer ?
#
loop_
_entity_poly.entity_id
_entity_poly.type
_entity_poly.pdbx_seq_one_letter_code
_entity_poly.pdbx_strand_id
1 'polypeptide(L)'
;MARYRDGLKVATCIFEGAAWHYSVRVACQCGSEEFFDAHGLWWKFQRKGWSDDFRDARRRFYCKACMERHGRKVRPAVIETSRETPRYCFPLPDEREWKRAVNRFRG
;
A
#
# COMPACT_ATOMS: atom_id res chain seq x y z
N MET A 1 -8.89 -1.40 18.11
CA MET A 1 -8.69 0.04 18.40
C MET A 1 -7.93 0.64 17.23
N ALA A 2 -8.56 1.54 16.46
CA ALA A 2 -7.89 2.22 15.35
C ALA A 2 -6.76 3.09 15.91
N ARG A 3 -5.53 2.87 15.46
CA ARG A 3 -4.41 3.75 15.80
C ARG A 3 -4.54 5.02 14.98
N TYR A 4 -4.30 6.17 15.58
CA TYR A 4 -4.23 7.45 14.86
C TYR A 4 -2.77 7.90 14.86
N ARG A 5 -2.26 8.29 13.69
CA ARG A 5 -0.94 8.91 13.52
C ARG A 5 -1.16 10.19 12.73
N ASP A 6 -0.69 11.31 13.29
CA ASP A 6 -0.83 12.64 12.67
C ASP A 6 -2.29 13.03 12.32
N GLY A 7 -3.25 12.64 13.17
CA GLY A 7 -4.68 12.94 12.97
C GLY A 7 -5.39 12.08 11.90
N LEU A 8 -4.68 11.13 11.29
CA LEU A 8 -5.23 10.17 10.32
C LEU A 8 -5.42 8.81 10.97
N LYS A 9 -6.52 8.13 10.61
CA LYS A 9 -6.68 6.70 10.93
C LYS A 9 -5.51 5.96 10.28
N VAL A 10 -4.71 5.26 11.08
CA VAL A 10 -3.63 4.40 10.60
C VAL A 10 -4.28 3.19 9.99
N ALA A 11 -4.37 3.19 8.66
CA ALA A 11 -4.67 1.98 7.93
C ALA A 11 -3.63 0.92 8.31
N THR A 12 -4.11 -0.27 8.62
CA THR A 12 -3.31 -1.46 8.90
C THR A 12 -3.10 -2.31 7.65
N CYS A 13 -3.97 -2.15 6.66
CA CYS A 13 -3.90 -2.81 5.36
C CYS A 13 -4.12 -1.83 4.19
N ILE A 14 -3.70 -2.24 3.00
CA ILE A 14 -3.86 -1.46 1.76
C ILE A 14 -5.35 -1.25 1.44
N PHE A 15 -6.21 -2.21 1.80
CA PHE A 15 -7.66 -2.11 1.61
C PHE A 15 -8.27 -0.93 2.37
N GLU A 16 -7.89 -0.69 3.62
CA GLU A 16 -8.35 0.47 4.39
C GLU A 16 -7.91 1.78 3.72
N GLY A 17 -6.68 1.82 3.20
CA GLY A 17 -6.21 2.95 2.39
C GLY A 17 -7.06 3.19 1.14
N ALA A 18 -7.40 2.12 0.43
CA ALA A 18 -8.27 2.18 -0.75
C ALA A 18 -9.69 2.64 -0.39
N ALA A 19 -10.25 2.13 0.71
CA ALA A 19 -11.58 2.49 1.20
C ALA A 19 -11.68 3.96 1.65
N TRP A 20 -10.58 4.57 2.07
CA TRP A 20 -10.50 5.98 2.46
C TRP A 20 -9.97 6.90 1.37
N HIS A 21 -9.78 6.39 0.15
CA HIS A 21 -9.22 7.15 -0.97
C HIS A 21 -7.86 7.80 -0.64
N TYR A 22 -7.04 7.09 0.15
CA TYR A 22 -5.68 7.50 0.47
C TYR A 22 -4.67 6.83 -0.46
N SER A 23 -3.49 7.43 -0.59
CA SER A 23 -2.34 6.79 -1.23
C SER A 23 -1.54 5.98 -0.22
N VAL A 24 -0.75 5.03 -0.70
CA VAL A 24 0.21 4.28 0.11
C VAL A 24 1.59 4.88 -0.07
N ARG A 25 2.10 5.51 0.99
CA ARG A 25 3.47 5.98 1.08
C ARG A 25 4.38 4.83 1.47
N VAL A 26 5.42 4.60 0.70
CA VAL A 26 6.46 3.61 0.96
C VAL A 26 7.80 4.33 1.05
N ALA A 27 8.40 4.35 2.23
CA ALA A 27 9.67 5.02 2.47
C ALA A 27 10.78 4.02 2.86
N CYS A 28 11.94 4.17 2.24
CA CYS A 28 13.14 3.39 2.50
C CYS A 28 14.07 4.14 3.47
N GLN A 29 14.95 3.41 4.17
CA GLN A 29 15.98 4.00 5.04
C GLN A 29 16.99 4.87 4.30
N CYS A 30 17.11 4.72 2.97
CA CYS A 30 17.97 5.57 2.15
C CYS A 30 17.39 6.97 1.86
N GLY A 31 16.18 7.28 2.34
CA GLY A 31 15.48 8.54 2.11
C GLY A 31 14.64 8.56 0.83
N SER A 32 14.56 7.47 0.08
CA SER A 32 13.64 7.37 -1.07
C SER A 32 12.24 7.04 -0.59
N GLU A 33 11.28 7.87 -0.98
CA GLU A 33 9.85 7.65 -0.75
C GLU A 33 9.08 7.67 -2.06
N GLU A 34 8.06 6.83 -2.14
CA GLU A 34 7.19 6.74 -3.30
C GLU A 34 5.74 6.58 -2.86
N PHE A 35 4.83 7.14 -3.65
CA PHE A 35 3.40 7.14 -3.38
C PHE A 35 2.69 6.27 -4.42
N PHE A 36 1.93 5.29 -3.94
CA PHE A 36 1.17 4.37 -4.78
C PHE A 36 -0.33 4.60 -4.59
N ASP A 37 -1.09 4.45 -5.67
CA ASP A 37 -2.55 4.43 -5.56
C ASP A 37 -2.99 3.18 -4.77
N ALA A 38 -3.68 3.38 -3.64
CA ALA A 38 -4.06 2.27 -2.77
C ALA A 38 -5.04 1.32 -3.45
N HIS A 39 -5.95 1.85 -4.26
CA HIS A 39 -7.02 1.09 -4.88
C HIS A 39 -6.49 0.10 -5.93
N GLY A 40 -5.67 0.60 -6.86
CA GLY A 40 -4.98 -0.24 -7.84
C GLY A 40 -3.90 -1.13 -7.23
N LEU A 41 -3.21 -0.66 -6.18
CA LEU A 41 -2.22 -1.49 -5.47
C LEU A 41 -2.88 -2.68 -4.77
N TRP A 42 -3.99 -2.44 -4.06
CA TRP A 42 -4.79 -3.48 -3.44
C TRP A 42 -5.25 -4.51 -4.48
N TRP A 43 -5.75 -4.04 -5.63
CA TRP A 43 -6.20 -4.94 -6.69
C TRP A 43 -5.09 -5.83 -7.23
N LYS A 44 -3.88 -5.28 -7.41
CA LYS A 44 -2.71 -6.06 -7.80
C LYS A 44 -2.36 -7.14 -6.77
N PHE A 45 -2.47 -6.83 -5.48
CA PHE A 45 -2.24 -7.78 -4.40
C PHE A 45 -3.29 -8.91 -4.42
N GLN A 46 -4.57 -8.56 -4.56
CA GLN A 46 -5.66 -9.54 -4.67
C GLN A 46 -5.47 -10.47 -5.88
N ARG A 47 -5.17 -9.93 -7.06
CA ARG A 47 -4.91 -10.72 -8.26
C ARG A 47 -3.74 -11.68 -8.13
N LYS A 48 -2.79 -11.38 -7.25
CA LYS A 48 -1.63 -12.23 -6.95
C LYS A 48 -1.85 -13.14 -5.73
N GLY A 49 -2.98 -13.05 -5.05
CA GLY A 49 -3.25 -13.77 -3.81
C GLY A 49 -2.31 -13.36 -2.66
N TRP A 50 -1.86 -12.11 -2.65
CA TRP A 50 -0.99 -11.59 -1.60
C TRP A 50 -1.80 -10.95 -0.47
N SER A 51 -1.29 -11.11 0.76
CA SER A 51 -1.81 -10.41 1.94
C SER A 51 -1.65 -8.90 1.76
N ASP A 52 -2.75 -8.17 1.98
CA ASP A 52 -2.83 -6.71 1.90
C ASP A 52 -2.50 -6.02 3.23
N ASP A 53 -2.15 -6.79 4.28
CA ASP A 53 -1.59 -6.26 5.53
C ASP A 53 -0.27 -5.55 5.25
N PHE A 54 -0.08 -4.35 5.78
CA PHE A 54 1.13 -3.57 5.57
C PHE A 54 2.41 -4.29 6.03
N ARG A 55 2.36 -5.12 7.07
CA ARG A 55 3.49 -5.91 7.56
C ARG A 55 3.96 -6.95 6.54
N ASP A 56 3.02 -7.60 5.88
CA ASP A 56 3.30 -8.60 4.85
C ASP A 56 3.62 -7.95 3.51
N ALA A 57 2.87 -6.92 3.14
CA ALA A 57 3.10 -6.12 1.95
C ALA A 57 4.52 -5.56 1.93
N ARG A 58 5.05 -5.10 3.08
CA ARG A 58 6.44 -4.64 3.23
C ARG A 58 7.47 -5.67 2.73
N ARG A 59 7.19 -6.97 2.81
CA ARG A 59 8.09 -8.03 2.32
C ARG A 59 8.10 -8.15 0.80
N ARG A 60 7.09 -7.62 0.13
CA ARG A 60 6.92 -7.63 -1.34
C ARG A 60 7.50 -6.39 -2.01
N PHE A 61 7.71 -5.31 -1.25
CA PHE A 61 8.36 -4.10 -1.74
C PHE A 61 9.87 -4.16 -1.56
N TYR A 62 10.59 -3.51 -2.48
CA TYR A 62 12.02 -3.26 -2.37
C TYR A 62 12.34 -1.89 -2.96
N CYS A 63 13.38 -1.25 -2.43
CA CYS A 63 13.85 0.02 -2.94
C CYS A 63 14.71 -0.19 -4.19
N LYS A 64 14.28 0.37 -5.33
CA LYS A 64 15.05 0.36 -6.58
C LYS A 64 16.37 1.14 -6.45
N ALA A 65 16.35 2.31 -5.82
CA ALA A 65 17.56 3.11 -5.62
C ALA A 65 18.63 2.36 -4.79
N CYS A 66 18.24 1.63 -3.75
CA CYS A 66 19.18 0.78 -2.99
C CYS A 66 19.71 -0.40 -3.82
N MET A 67 18.86 -0.97 -4.67
CA MET A 67 19.26 -2.06 -5.57
C MET A 67 20.27 -1.57 -6.61
N GLU A 68 20.08 -0.38 -7.17
CA GLU A 68 21.01 0.23 -8.13
C GLU A 68 22.31 0.69 -7.46
N ARG A 69 22.25 1.29 -6.28
CA ARG A 69 23.44 1.81 -5.56
C ARG A 69 24.29 0.71 -4.91
N HIS A 70 23.65 -0.31 -4.33
CA HIS A 70 24.34 -1.30 -3.49
C HIS A 70 24.18 -2.74 -3.99
N GLY A 71 23.45 -2.98 -5.09
CA GLY A 71 23.20 -4.32 -5.61
C GLY A 71 22.27 -5.20 -4.76
N ARG A 72 21.64 -4.65 -3.71
CA ARG A 72 20.82 -5.42 -2.75
C ARG A 72 19.39 -4.91 -2.65
N LYS A 73 18.44 -5.85 -2.52
CA LYS A 73 17.03 -5.55 -2.32
C LYS A 73 16.76 -5.16 -0.86
N VAL A 74 16.77 -3.85 -0.59
CA VAL A 74 16.43 -3.30 0.73
C VAL A 74 14.92 -3.19 0.85
N ARG A 75 14.35 -3.77 1.92
CA ARG A 75 12.93 -3.64 2.23
C ARG A 75 12.65 -2.23 2.76
N PRO A 76 11.50 -1.63 2.44
CA PRO A 76 11.17 -0.30 2.95
C PRO A 76 11.06 -0.32 4.47
N ALA A 77 11.44 0.79 5.10
CA ALA A 77 11.40 0.97 6.54
C ALA A 77 9.98 1.22 7.02
N VAL A 78 9.26 2.07 6.27
CA VAL A 78 7.94 2.57 6.58
C VAL A 78 7.01 2.31 5.40
N ILE A 79 5.83 1.81 5.71
CA ILE A 79 4.71 1.73 4.79
C ILE A 79 3.48 2.25 5.55
N GLU A 80 2.86 3.30 5.03
CA GLU A 80 1.75 3.98 5.68
C GLU A 80 0.83 4.60 4.62
N THR A 81 -0.34 5.06 5.04
CA THR A 81 -1.24 5.79 4.16
C THR A 81 -0.94 7.29 4.23
N SER A 82 -1.03 7.96 3.09
CA SER A 82 -0.91 9.41 2.98
C SER A 82 -2.07 9.98 2.16
N ARG A 83 -2.32 11.27 2.29
CA ARG A 83 -3.25 12.02 1.43
C ARG A 83 -2.56 12.62 0.19
N GLU A 84 -1.26 12.40 0.06
CA GLU A 84 -0.50 12.87 -1.09
C GLU A 84 -0.91 12.17 -2.39
N THR A 85 -0.74 12.87 -3.50
CA THR A 85 -1.07 12.38 -4.82
C THR A 85 -0.25 11.14 -5.16
N PRO A 86 -0.87 10.00 -5.53
CA PRO A 86 -0.13 8.81 -5.91
C PRO A 86 0.65 9.06 -7.21
N ARG A 87 1.92 8.69 -7.21
CA ARG A 87 2.79 8.75 -8.40
C ARG A 87 2.61 7.53 -9.29
N TYR A 88 2.28 6.39 -8.68
CA TYR A 88 2.09 5.13 -9.37
C TYR A 88 0.63 4.68 -9.31
N CYS A 89 -0.03 4.74 -10.46
CA CYS A 89 -1.39 4.25 -10.63
C CYS A 89 -1.35 2.84 -11.25
N PHE A 90 -2.11 1.92 -10.68
CA PHE A 90 -2.32 0.58 -11.24
C PHE A 90 -3.72 0.48 -11.82
N PRO A 91 -4.00 -0.55 -12.65
CA PRO A 91 -5.36 -0.82 -13.09
C PRO A 91 -6.29 -0.92 -11.88
N LEU A 92 -7.41 -0.22 -11.93
CA LEU A 92 -8.42 -0.28 -10.88
C LEU A 92 -9.18 -1.62 -11.00
N PRO A 93 -9.67 -2.19 -9.88
CA PRO A 93 -10.59 -3.30 -9.90
C PRO A 93 -11.91 -2.88 -10.54
N ASP A 94 -12.57 -3.82 -11.21
CA ASP A 94 -13.96 -3.63 -11.63
C ASP A 94 -14.86 -3.43 -10.41
N GLU A 95 -15.95 -2.68 -10.60
CA GLU A 95 -16.88 -2.34 -9.51
C GLU A 95 -17.44 -3.58 -8.80
N ARG A 96 -17.66 -4.68 -9.56
CA ARG A 96 -18.09 -5.97 -9.02
C ARG A 96 -17.08 -6.57 -8.05
N GLU A 97 -15.80 -6.55 -8.39
CA GLU A 97 -14.72 -7.11 -7.58
C GLU A 97 -14.49 -6.25 -6.33
N TRP A 98 -14.58 -4.93 -6.48
CA TRP A 98 -14.55 -4.02 -5.34
C TRP A 98 -15.68 -4.30 -4.35
N LYS A 99 -16.93 -4.40 -4.83
CA LYS A 99 -18.09 -4.73 -3.98
C LYS A 99 -17.94 -6.07 -3.27
N ARG A 100 -17.40 -7.09 -3.94
CA ARG A 100 -17.11 -8.40 -3.35
C ARG A 100 -16.12 -8.29 -2.19
N ALA A 101 -15.06 -7.52 -2.36
CA ALA A 101 -14.08 -7.30 -1.30
C ALA A 101 -14.62 -6.52 -0.12
N VAL A 102 -15.38 -5.45 -0.39
CA VAL A 102 -16.05 -4.66 0.66
C VAL A 102 -17.00 -5.55 1.48
N ASN A 103 -17.76 -6.43 0.83
CA ASN A 103 -18.61 -7.38 1.53
C ASN A 103 -17.81 -8.37 2.37
N ARG A 104 -16.67 -8.88 1.86
CA ARG A 104 -15.79 -9.77 2.63
C ARG A 104 -15.17 -9.08 3.85
N PHE A 105 -14.92 -7.77 3.76
CA PHE A 105 -14.37 -7.00 4.89
C PHE A 105 -15.43 -6.64 5.94
N ARG A 106 -16.72 -6.58 5.55
CA ARG A 106 -17.85 -6.25 6.43
C ARG A 106 -18.50 -7.45 7.12
N GLY A 107 -18.36 -8.65 6.56
CA GLY A 107 -18.93 -9.89 7.09
C GLY A 107 -17.96 -10.62 8.01
#